data_AF-X1R1E5-F1
#
_entry.id   AF-X1R1E5-F1
#
_cell.length_a   1.000
_cell.length_b   1.000
_cell.length_c   1.000
_cell.angle_alpha   90.00
_cell.angle_beta   90.00
_cell.angle_gamma   90.00
#
_symmetry.space_group_name_H-M   'P 1'
#
loop_
_entity.id
_entity.type
_entity.pdbx_description
1 polymer ?
#
loop_
_entity_poly.entity_id
_entity_poly.type
_entity_poly.pdbx_seq_one_letter_code
_entity_poly.pdbx_strand_id
1 'polypeptide(L)' 'MAKGEVVDLMKLPPDVRANLEKMDTDIKSARNSITVLKKLGMDVRVLDDKLKWAENIRKTLISEFG' A
#
# COMPACT_ATOMS: atom_id res chain seq x y z
N MET A 1 23.86 30.77 -6.98
CA MET A 1 23.08 29.80 -6.19
C MET A 1 21.73 29.67 -6.88
N ALA A 2 21.54 28.64 -7.70
CA ALA A 2 20.26 28.43 -8.37
C ALA A 2 19.22 28.07 -7.31
N LYS A 3 18.15 28.87 -7.25
CA LYS A 3 16.96 28.61 -6.42
C LYS A 3 16.48 27.19 -6.71
N GLY A 4 16.39 26.36 -5.67
CA GLY A 4 15.77 25.06 -5.77
C GLY A 4 14.36 25.23 -6.30
N GLU A 5 14.12 24.75 -7.52
CA GLU A 5 12.79 24.50 -8.02
C GLU A 5 12.13 23.56 -7.02
N VAL A 6 11.15 24.11 -6.29
CA VAL A 6 10.26 23.33 -5.45
C VAL A 6 9.63 22.32 -6.39
N VAL A 7 9.99 21.05 -6.24
CA VAL A 7 9.32 19.95 -6.93
C VAL A 7 7.85 20.12 -6.65
N ASP A 8 7.10 20.52 -7.67
CA ASP A 8 5.64 20.62 -7.61
C ASP A 8 5.16 19.17 -7.49
N LEU A 9 5.03 18.69 -6.24
CA LEU A 9 4.60 17.33 -5.95
C LEU A 9 3.22 17.16 -6.57
N MET A 10 3.15 16.45 -7.70
CA MET A 10 1.89 16.09 -8.35
C MET A 10 1.00 15.43 -7.31
N LYS A 11 -0.07 16.12 -6.90
CA LYS A 11 -1.06 15.54 -5.99
C LYS A 11 -1.70 14.32 -6.65
N LEU A 12 -2.04 13.33 -5.84
CA LEU A 12 -2.82 12.20 -6.32
C LEU A 12 -4.16 12.68 -6.88
N PRO A 13 -4.58 12.18 -8.05
CA PRO A 13 -5.95 12.31 -8.49
C PRO A 13 -6.92 11.78 -7.41
N PRO A 14 -8.08 12.43 -7.18
CA PRO A 14 -8.99 12.05 -6.11
C PRO A 14 -9.47 10.59 -6.16
N ASP A 15 -9.65 10.04 -7.36
CA ASP A 15 -10.01 8.64 -7.60
C ASP A 15 -8.89 7.68 -7.19
N VAL A 16 -7.63 8.03 -7.50
CA VAL A 16 -6.46 7.26 -7.10
C VAL A 16 -6.31 7.28 -5.58
N ARG A 17 -6.48 8.44 -4.93
CA ARG A 17 -6.47 8.55 -3.47
C ARG A 17 -7.55 7.67 -2.82
N ALA A 18 -8.78 7.75 -3.32
CA ALA A 18 -9.88 6.94 -2.81
C ALA A 18 -9.59 5.43 -2.94
N ASN A 19 -8.97 5.01 -4.05
CA ASN A 19 -8.54 3.63 -4.25
C ASN A 19 -7.44 3.22 -3.25
N LEU A 20 -6.43 4.08 -3.01
CA LEU A 20 -5.39 3.81 -2.01
C LEU A 20 -5.95 3.76 -0.59
N GLU A 21 -6.93 4.60 -0.25
CA GLU A 21 -7.61 4.54 1.04
C GLU A 21 -8.39 3.23 1.19
N LYS A 22 -9.12 2.81 0.15
CA LYS A 22 -9.84 1.52 0.13
C LYS A 22 -8.90 0.31 0.26
N MET A 23 -7.71 0.37 -0.35
CA MET A 23 -6.72 -0.70 -0.26
C MET A 23 -6.34 -1.03 1.20
N ASP A 24 -6.48 -0.11 2.16
CA ASP A 24 -6.25 -0.40 3.58
C ASP A 24 -7.15 -1.52 4.10
N THR A 25 -8.43 -1.44 3.75
CA THR A 25 -9.46 -2.42 4.13
C THR A 25 -9.18 -3.75 3.45
N ASP A 26 -8.82 -3.73 2.16
CA ASP A 26 -8.51 -4.94 1.39
C ASP A 26 -7.26 -5.64 1.95
N ILE A 27 -6.23 -4.88 2.34
CA ILE A 27 -5.01 -5.41 2.96
C ILE A 27 -5.32 -6.07 4.30
N LYS A 28 -6.14 -5.44 5.15
CA LYS A 28 -6.57 -6.00 6.44
C LYS A 28 -7.34 -7.31 6.24
N SER A 29 -8.24 -7.34 5.25
CA SER A 29 -8.98 -8.55 4.89
C SER A 29 -8.05 -9.67 4.41
N ALA A 30 -7.13 -9.38 3.50
CA ALA A 30 -6.15 -10.34 2.99
C ALA A 30 -5.26 -10.91 4.11
N ARG A 31 -4.87 -10.09 5.09
CA ARG A 31 -4.08 -10.53 6.26
C ARG A 31 -4.86 -11.54 7.13
N ASN A 32 -6.18 -11.39 7.25
CA ASN A 32 -7.02 -12.38 7.92
C ASN A 32 -7.06 -13.69 7.14
N SER A 33 -7.21 -13.64 5.82
CA SER A 33 -7.15 -14.83 4.95
C SER A 33 -5.80 -15.55 5.05
N ILE A 34 -4.69 -14.82 5.01
CA ILE A 34 -3.34 -15.38 5.20
C ILE A 34 -3.22 -16.07 6.57
N THR A 35 -3.81 -15.51 7.62
CA THR A 35 -3.79 -16.11 8.96
C THR A 35 -4.54 -17.45 8.99
N VAL A 36 -5.66 -17.57 8.27
CA VAL A 36 -6.37 -18.85 8.11
C VAL A 36 -5.50 -19.87 7.38
N LEU A 37 -4.87 -19.47 6.26
CA LEU A 37 -3.97 -20.34 5.50
C LEU A 37 -2.78 -20.83 6.34
N LYS A 38 -2.19 -19.97 7.17
CA LYS A 38 -1.14 -20.36 8.14
C LYS A 38 -1.63 -21.44 9.10
N LYS A 39 -2.85 -21.31 9.63
CA LYS A 39 -3.45 -22.31 10.55
C LYS A 39 -3.71 -23.65 9.86
N LEU A 40 -3.96 -23.64 8.55
CA LEU A 40 -4.08 -24.85 7.74
C LEU A 40 -2.73 -25.48 7.37
N GLY A 41 -1.61 -24.91 7.85
CA GLY A 41 -0.26 -25.41 7.57
C GLY A 41 0.24 -25.08 6.15
N MET A 42 -0.40 -24.13 5.46
CA MET A 42 0.04 -23.72 4.13
C MET A 42 1.24 -22.77 4.22
N ASP A 43 2.17 -22.91 3.26
CA ASP A 43 3.23 -21.93 3.07
C ASP A 43 2.65 -20.65 2.44
N VAL A 44 2.70 -19.57 3.20
CA VAL A 44 2.15 -18.27 2.80
C VAL A 44 3.24 -17.20 2.64
N ARG A 45 4.53 -17.56 2.67
CA ARG A 45 5.63 -16.57 2.65
C ARG A 45 5.49 -15.59 1.48
N VAL A 46 5.26 -16.13 0.28
CA VAL A 46 5.09 -15.32 -0.94
C VAL A 46 3.86 -14.40 -0.85
N LEU A 47 2.77 -14.84 -0.24
CA LEU A 47 1.56 -14.03 -0.07
C LEU A 47 1.80 -12.90 0.94
N ASP A 48 2.46 -13.21 2.06
CA ASP A 48 2.78 -12.24 3.10
C ASP A 48 3.75 -11.16 2.59
N ASP A 49 4.77 -11.54 1.81
CA ASP A 49 5.72 -10.61 1.20
C ASP A 49 5.06 -9.69 0.17
N LYS A 50 4.21 -10.25 -0.71
CA LYS A 50 3.44 -9.43 -1.67
C LYS A 50 2.47 -8.48 -0.98
N LEU A 51 1.84 -8.92 0.10
CA LEU A 51 0.91 -8.08 0.86
C LEU A 51 1.63 -6.94 1.57
N LYS A 52 2.80 -7.20 2.17
CA LYS A 52 3.67 -6.17 2.76
C LYS A 52 4.15 -5.16 1.72
N TRP A 53 4.55 -5.62 0.54
CA TRP A 53 4.93 -4.75 -0.55
C TRP A 53 3.77 -3.81 -0.95
N ALA A 54 2.55 -4.35 -1.12
CA ALA A 54 1.38 -3.54 -1.44
C ALA A 54 1.05 -2.50 -0.35
N GLU A 55 1.19 -2.88 0.93
CA GLU A 55 1.00 -1.95 2.06
C GLU A 55 2.04 -0.82 2.05
N ASN A 56 3.30 -1.14 1.74
CA ASN A 56 4.37 -0.14 1.66
C ASN A 56 4.13 0.83 0.50
N ILE A 57 3.82 0.33 -0.71
CA ILE A 57 3.52 1.18 -1.87
C ILE A 57 2.35 2.13 -1.55
N ARG A 58 1.27 1.63 -0.96
CA ARG A 58 0.15 2.46 -0.55
C ARG A 58 0.59 3.58 0.39
N LYS A 59 1.34 3.26 1.45
CA LYS A 59 1.82 4.24 2.44
C LYS A 59 2.73 5.29 1.79
N THR A 60 3.65 4.87 0.94
CA THR A 60 4.55 5.78 0.21
C THR A 60 3.75 6.72 -0.68
N LEU A 61 2.84 6.20 -1.50
CA LEU A 61 2.06 7.04 -2.41
C LEU A 61 1.18 8.06 -1.69
N ILE A 62 0.52 7.67 -0.58
CA ILE A 62 -0.26 8.62 0.23
C ILE A 62 0.67 9.64 0.91
N SER A 63 1.83 9.23 1.40
CA SER A 63 2.74 10.14 2.12
C SER A 63 3.43 11.14 1.20
N GLU A 64 3.77 10.74 -0.03
CA GLU A 64 4.50 11.59 -0.98
C GLU A 64 3.56 12.48 -1.81
N PHE A 65 2.33 12.01 -2.08
CA PHE A 65 1.44 12.65 -3.05
C PHE A 65 0.00 12.89 -2.54
N GLY A 66 -0.34 12.44 -1.33
CA GLY A 66 -1.70 12.51 -0.75
C GLY A 66 -2.07 13.82 -0.05
#